data_AF-A0A348MWM5-F1
#
_entry.id   AF-A0A348MWM5-F1
#
_cell.length_a   1.000
_cell.length_b   1.000
_cell.length_c   1.000
_cell.angle_alpha   90.00
_cell.angle_beta   90.00
_cell.angle_gamma   90.00
#
_symmetry.space_group_name_H-M   'P 1'
#
loop_
_entity.id
_entity.type
_entity.pdbx_description
1 polymer ?
#
loop_
_entity_poly.entity_id
_entity_poly.type
_entity_poly.pdbx_seq_one_letter_code
_entity_poly.pdbx_strand_id
1 'polypeptide(L)' 'MPLLNAKPTSAGRRHVVQVVNHDLHKGAPHAPLLDTKSKSGGRNNNGR' A
#
# COMPACT_ATOMS: atom_id res chain seq x y z
N MET A 1 8.04 13.81 -4.28
CA MET A 1 7.04 12.74 -4.49
C MET A 1 6.44 12.87 -5.89
N PRO A 2 6.96 12.17 -6.90
CA PRO A 2 6.39 12.14 -8.25
C PRO A 2 5.04 11.38 -8.32
N LEU A 3 4.11 11.92 -9.11
CA LEU A 3 2.89 11.24 -9.57
C LEU A 3 3.13 10.69 -10.97
N LEU A 4 2.86 9.39 -11.17
CA LEU A 4 3.04 8.71 -12.45
C LEU A 4 1.71 8.16 -12.95
N ASN A 5 1.31 8.53 -14.17
CA ASN A 5 0.16 7.94 -14.84
C ASN A 5 0.56 6.57 -15.42
N ALA A 6 -0.22 5.53 -15.12
CA ALA A 6 0.05 4.18 -15.62
C ALA A 6 -0.19 4.09 -17.14
N LYS A 7 0.65 3.31 -17.83
CA LYS A 7 0.42 2.97 -19.25
C LYS A 7 -0.89 2.18 -19.38
N PRO A 8 -1.75 2.47 -20.38
CA PRO A 8 -3.05 1.82 -20.55
C PRO A 8 -2.92 0.44 -21.21
N THR A 9 -2.17 -0.48 -20.59
CA THR A 9 -1.95 -1.84 -21.10
C THR A 9 -3.13 -2.78 -20.82
N SER A 10 -4.08 -2.38 -19.98
CA SER A 10 -5.35 -3.06 -19.68
C SER A 10 -6.42 -2.06 -19.26
N ALA A 11 -7.71 -2.42 -19.34
CA ALA A 11 -8.82 -1.51 -19.04
C ALA A 11 -8.74 -0.92 -17.61
N GLY A 12 -8.46 -1.77 -16.62
CA GLY A 12 -8.32 -1.34 -15.22
C GLY A 12 -7.12 -0.41 -14.95
N ARG A 13 -6.12 -0.36 -15.85
CA ARG A 13 -4.94 0.49 -15.70
C ARG A 13 -5.09 1.91 -16.25
N ARG A 14 -6.10 2.19 -17.08
CA ARG A 14 -6.22 3.44 -17.85
C ARG A 14 -6.26 4.71 -17.00
N HIS A 15 -6.81 4.64 -15.79
CA HIS A 15 -6.96 5.79 -14.90
C HIS A 15 -6.14 5.65 -13.61
N VAL A 16 -5.21 4.69 -13.55
CA VAL A 16 -4.38 4.50 -12.36
C VAL A 16 -3.28 5.56 -12.33
N VAL A 17 -3.26 6.31 -11.23
CA VAL A 17 -2.19 7.23 -10.87
C VAL A 17 -1.43 6.63 -9.69
N GLN A 18 -0.12 6.50 -9.82
CA GLN A 18 0.77 5.94 -8.81
C GLN A 18 1.56 7.05 -8.11
N VAL A 19 1.65 6.96 -6.79
CA VAL A 19 2.53 7.79 -5.98
C VAL A 19 3.85 7.04 -5.82
N VAL A 20 4.95 7.56 -6.38
CA VAL A 20 6.28 6.96 -6.29
C VAL A 20 7.15 7.84 -5.41
N ASN A 21 7.84 7.26 -4.43
CA ASN A 21 8.83 7.96 -3.63
C ASN A 21 10.18 7.23 -3.72
N HIS A 22 11.16 7.86 -4.38
CA HIS A 22 12.48 7.28 -4.62
C HIS A 22 13.36 7.23 -3.38
N ASP A 23 13.04 8.02 -2.36
CA ASP A 23 13.82 8.12 -1.12
C ASP A 23 13.47 7.01 -0.12
N LEU A 24 12.41 6.22 -0.38
CA LEU A 24 12.02 5.11 0.48
C LEU A 24 13.01 3.94 0.38
N HIS A 25 13.38 3.39 1.54
CA HIS A 25 14.21 2.19 1.63
C HIS A 25 13.51 0.98 0.99
N LYS A 26 14.28 0.19 0.22
CA LYS A 26 13.75 -0.94 -0.59
C LYS A 26 13.83 -2.31 0.11
N GLY A 27 14.57 -2.40 1.22
CA GLY A 27 14.75 -3.64 1.98
C GLY A 27 13.69 -3.86 3.05
N ALA A 28 13.88 -4.90 3.87
CA ALA A 28 13.00 -5.19 5.00
C ALA A 28 13.02 -4.03 6.03
N PRO A 29 11.89 -3.78 6.71
CA PRO A 29 11.83 -2.84 7.81
C PRO A 29 12.69 -3.30 9.00
N HIS A 30 13.08 -2.36 9.86
CA HIS A 30 13.87 -2.64 11.06
C HIS A 30 13.08 -3.49 12.07
N ALA A 31 13.39 -4.79 12.14
CA ALA A 31 12.60 -5.79 12.87
C ALA A 31 12.35 -5.50 14.37
N PRO A 32 13.30 -4.97 15.16
CA PRO A 32 13.08 -4.69 16.58
C PRO A 32 12.00 -3.63 16.87
N LEU A 33 11.58 -2.86 15.86
CA LEU A 33 10.55 -1.81 16.01
C LEU A 33 9.19 -2.23 15.44
N LEU A 34 9.00 -3.51 15.14
CA LEU A 34 7.77 -4.03 14.56
C LEU A 34 6.98 -4.87 15.58
N ASP A 35 5.66 -4.86 15.40
CA ASP A 35 4.73 -5.75 16.09
C ASP A 35 3.66 -6.26 15.11
N THR A 36 2.96 -7.31 15.50
CA THR A 36 1.89 -7.93 14.72
C THR A 36 0.64 -7.04 14.70
N LYS A 37 0.04 -6.85 13.51
CA LYS A 37 -1.24 -6.15 13.35
C LYS A 37 -2.20 -7.01 12.54
N SER A 38 -3.19 -7.60 13.21
CA SER A 38 -4.25 -8.38 12.56
C SER A 38 -5.33 -7.45 11.97
N LYS A 39 -5.96 -7.88 10.87
CA LYS A 39 -7.07 -7.16 10.23
C LYS A 39 -8.39 -7.59 10.87
N SER A 40 -9.22 -6.64 11.30
CA SER A 40 -10.55 -6.94 11.88
C SER A 40 -11.65 -7.16 10.83
N GLY A 41 -11.39 -6.85 9.56
CA GLY A 41 -12.37 -7.00 8.48
C GLY A 41 -13.62 -6.13 8.64
N GLY A 42 -13.53 -5.05 9.41
CA GLY A 42 -14.65 -4.14 9.69
C GLY A 42 -15.55 -4.56 10.85
N ARG A 43 -15.22 -5.66 11.56
CA ARG A 43 -15.96 -6.10 12.75
C ARG A 43 -15.40 -5.51 14.02
N ASN A 44 -16.27 -5.23 14.98
CA ASN A 44 -15.90 -4.94 16.36
C ASN A 44 -15.85 -6.21 17.23
N ASN A 45 -15.60 -6.03 18.53
CA ASN A 45 -15.54 -7.10 19.53
C ASN A 45 -16.88 -7.85 19.74
N ASN A 46 -18.00 -7.29 19.29
CA ASN A 46 -19.32 -7.92 19.32
C ASN A 46 -19.65 -8.63 17.99
N GLY A 47 -18.72 -8.66 17.04
CA GLY A 47 -18.89 -9.32 15.75
C GLY A 47 -19.74 -8.56 14.73
N ARG A 48 -20.12 -7.31 15.02
CA ARG A 48 -20.83 -6.41 14.08
C ARG A 48 -19.87 -5.46 13.39
#